data_AF-A0A660DXA6-F1
#
_entry.id   AF-A0A660DXA6-F1
#
_cell.length_a   1.000
_cell.length_b   1.000
_cell.length_c   1.000
_cell.angle_alpha   90.00
_cell.angle_beta   90.00
_cell.angle_gamma   90.00
#
_symmetry.space_group_name_H-M   'P 1'
#
loop_
_entity.id
_entity.type
_entity.pdbx_description
1 polymer ?
#
loop_
_entity_poly.entity_id
_entity_poly.type
_entity_poly.pdbx_seq_one_letter_code
_entity_poly.pdbx_strand_id
1 'polypeptide(L)'
;MDEIKIDLSEHQFLDGISVFKQPAVEIKHKNFVFAKNGSGKSTFASIVDQELSKKFDVRIYNGFDTMLGENENLNAFALSVNANANEKLIEEKQKSLNTQNIELSRVLSEIGESSADDQDKKNLSKRLQEANKRVAEKQKVIEDFYTVSAAEIKNMSDPQISGTAYNKNNFKNEIRVAAKLQDDDISLLKETVKTDEKVAKRITWQELNLAGYLNSTNDILESKVEEKTRILRFNNDQDKINFAESGLKIHEHREGELCVFCGNPISKETFEELEAYFSADEVEQLKERIELGKKKISNLVADVHNISNESSDFYPDFRTKAVSLWDQVSVQKQEVIHFCEVLENSLSDKEIFLINKNLSLSRFQKMLTFRNITV
;
A
#
# COMPACT_ATOMS: atom_id res chain seq x y z
N MET A 1 -107.93 27.93 -59.78
CA MET A 1 -106.88 27.19 -59.06
C MET A 1 -107.58 26.60 -57.86
N ASP A 2 -107.75 25.29 -57.91
CA ASP A 2 -108.71 24.56 -57.09
C ASP A 2 -108.26 24.50 -55.63
N GLU A 3 -109.22 24.58 -54.71
CA GLU A 3 -108.98 24.45 -53.27
C GLU A 3 -108.47 23.02 -52.98
N ILE A 4 -107.28 22.91 -52.38
CA ILE A 4 -106.67 21.61 -52.07
C ILE A 4 -107.16 21.19 -50.68
N LYS A 5 -107.90 20.09 -50.62
CA LYS A 5 -108.38 19.51 -49.37
C LYS A 5 -107.35 18.50 -48.84
N ILE A 6 -106.92 18.69 -47.60
CA ILE A 6 -106.01 17.81 -46.86
C ILE A 6 -106.82 17.04 -45.84
N ASP A 7 -106.62 15.72 -45.80
CA ASP A 7 -107.23 14.86 -44.79
C ASP A 7 -106.34 14.83 -43.53
N LEU A 8 -106.97 14.98 -42.37
CA LEU A 8 -106.30 15.03 -41.07
C LEU A 8 -106.76 13.88 -40.16
N SER A 9 -107.63 13.00 -40.66
CA SER A 9 -108.26 11.92 -39.88
C SER A 9 -107.32 10.75 -39.58
N GLU A 10 -106.24 10.58 -40.35
CA GLU A 10 -105.35 9.42 -40.25
C GLU A 10 -104.23 9.53 -39.20
N HIS A 11 -104.13 10.63 -38.45
CA HIS A 11 -103.06 10.82 -37.46
C HIS A 11 -103.60 10.86 -36.02
N GLN A 12 -103.63 9.67 -35.43
CA GLN A 12 -103.89 9.43 -34.01
C GLN A 12 -102.58 9.09 -33.30
N PHE A 13 -102.40 9.60 -32.07
CA PHE A 13 -101.34 9.07 -31.19
C PHE A 13 -101.65 7.60 -30.84
N LEU A 14 -100.63 6.83 -30.42
CA LEU A 14 -100.78 5.43 -29.98
C LEU A 14 -101.86 5.20 -28.91
N ASP A 15 -102.21 6.26 -28.17
CA ASP A 15 -103.26 6.26 -27.14
C ASP A 15 -104.68 6.62 -27.69
N GLY A 16 -104.88 6.65 -29.01
CA GLY A 16 -106.18 6.90 -29.65
C GLY A 16 -106.65 8.36 -29.65
N ILE A 17 -105.81 9.30 -29.21
CA ILE A 17 -106.13 10.73 -29.20
C ILE A 17 -105.79 11.35 -30.57
N SER A 18 -106.77 11.97 -31.21
CA SER A 18 -106.57 12.71 -32.46
C SER A 18 -105.75 13.98 -32.27
N VAL A 19 -104.72 14.18 -33.09
CA VAL A 19 -103.87 15.39 -33.08
C VAL A 19 -104.67 16.63 -33.49
N PHE A 20 -105.62 16.47 -34.41
CA PHE A 20 -106.44 17.55 -34.95
C PHE A 20 -107.91 17.35 -34.60
N LYS A 21 -108.60 18.45 -34.25
CA LYS A 21 -110.04 18.42 -33.92
C LYS A 21 -110.95 18.30 -35.14
N GLN A 22 -110.48 18.74 -36.30
CA GLN A 22 -111.22 18.72 -37.55
C GLN A 22 -110.65 17.62 -38.46
N PRO A 23 -111.49 16.85 -39.16
CA PRO A 23 -111.05 15.73 -39.97
C PRO A 23 -110.42 16.14 -41.29
N ALA A 24 -110.63 17.37 -41.77
CA ALA A 24 -110.03 17.86 -43.00
C ALA A 24 -109.87 19.39 -42.95
N VAL A 25 -108.89 19.91 -43.68
CA VAL A 25 -108.68 21.36 -43.87
C VAL A 25 -108.52 21.67 -45.36
N GLU A 26 -109.12 22.78 -45.80
CA GLU A 26 -108.98 23.28 -47.16
C GLU A 26 -107.91 24.37 -47.22
N ILE A 27 -106.94 24.21 -48.12
CA ILE A 27 -105.76 25.05 -48.27
C ILE A 27 -105.86 25.82 -49.58
N LYS A 28 -105.65 27.14 -49.49
CA LYS A 28 -105.62 28.07 -50.65
C LYS A 28 -104.21 28.22 -51.21
N HIS A 29 -104.00 29.09 -52.21
CA HIS A 29 -102.67 29.32 -52.79
C HIS A 29 -101.61 29.82 -51.77
N LYS A 30 -102.01 30.59 -50.75
CA LYS A 30 -101.15 31.04 -49.65
C LYS A 30 -101.91 30.94 -48.34
N ASN A 31 -101.29 30.32 -47.34
CA ASN A 31 -101.90 30.12 -46.02
C ASN A 31 -100.84 30.41 -44.96
N PHE A 32 -101.25 31.09 -43.90
CA PHE A 32 -100.39 31.36 -42.75
C PHE A 32 -100.96 30.62 -41.54
N VAL A 33 -100.17 29.72 -40.97
CA VAL A 33 -100.55 28.92 -39.81
C VAL A 33 -99.76 29.40 -38.60
N PHE A 34 -100.47 30.00 -37.63
CA PHE A 34 -99.88 30.46 -36.37
C PHE A 34 -100.30 29.54 -35.23
N ALA A 35 -99.33 28.98 -34.50
CA ALA A 35 -99.62 28.22 -33.29
C ALA A 35 -98.45 28.28 -32.30
N LYS A 36 -98.71 27.98 -31.02
CA LYS A 36 -97.68 27.88 -29.98
C LYS A 36 -96.78 26.66 -30.22
N ASN A 37 -95.60 26.63 -29.59
CA ASN A 37 -94.72 25.47 -29.65
C ASN A 37 -95.41 24.27 -29.00
N GLY A 38 -95.30 23.09 -29.63
CA GLY A 38 -96.00 21.87 -29.21
C GLY A 38 -97.43 21.71 -29.76
N SER A 39 -97.99 22.68 -30.49
CA SER A 39 -99.36 22.59 -31.05
C SER A 39 -99.47 21.82 -32.38
N GLY A 40 -98.47 21.00 -32.75
CA GLY A 40 -98.52 20.15 -33.94
C GLY A 40 -98.18 20.81 -35.28
N LYS A 41 -97.53 22.00 -35.31
CA LYS A 41 -97.14 22.69 -36.55
C LYS A 41 -96.24 21.84 -37.46
N SER A 42 -95.20 21.24 -36.90
CA SER A 42 -94.26 20.38 -37.65
C SER A 42 -94.94 19.09 -38.11
N THR A 43 -95.83 18.52 -37.28
CA THR A 43 -96.64 17.35 -37.64
C THR A 43 -97.57 17.65 -38.82
N PHE A 44 -98.19 18.84 -38.85
CA PHE A 44 -99.00 19.28 -39.97
C PHE A 44 -98.17 19.42 -41.25
N ALA A 45 -96.96 20.00 -41.19
CA ALA A 45 -96.06 20.08 -42.33
C ALA A 45 -95.71 18.69 -42.89
N SER A 46 -95.46 17.71 -42.02
CA SER A 46 -95.22 16.31 -42.43
C SER A 46 -96.44 15.66 -43.10
N ILE A 47 -97.67 15.93 -42.65
CA ILE A 47 -98.89 15.41 -43.30
C ILE A 47 -99.04 15.98 -44.71
N VAL A 48 -98.85 17.29 -44.85
CA VAL A 48 -98.89 17.99 -46.15
C VAL A 48 -97.90 17.35 -47.13
N ASP A 49 -96.70 17.04 -46.66
CA ASP A 49 -95.68 16.36 -47.47
C ASP A 49 -96.07 14.95 -47.86
N GLN A 50 -96.60 14.13 -46.94
CA GLN A 50 -97.01 12.76 -47.25
C GLN A 50 -98.19 12.67 -48.24
N GLU A 51 -99.21 13.53 -48.09
CA GLU A 51 -100.38 13.51 -48.96
C GLU A 51 -100.13 14.15 -50.32
N LEU A 52 -99.41 15.29 -50.35
CA LEU A 52 -99.24 16.08 -51.57
C LEU A 52 -97.98 15.73 -52.37
N SER A 53 -96.95 15.10 -51.78
CA SER A 53 -95.74 14.68 -52.53
C SER A 53 -96.05 13.73 -53.68
N LYS A 54 -97.19 13.02 -53.64
CA LYS A 54 -97.63 12.15 -54.74
C LYS A 54 -98.10 12.93 -55.98
N LYS A 55 -98.47 14.20 -55.83
CA LYS A 55 -99.06 15.03 -56.90
C LYS A 55 -98.30 16.33 -57.17
N PHE A 56 -97.52 16.83 -56.22
CA PHE A 56 -96.81 18.11 -56.28
C PHE A 56 -95.37 17.98 -55.73
N ASP A 57 -94.45 18.84 -56.18
CA ASP A 57 -93.11 18.98 -55.56
C ASP A 57 -93.27 19.77 -54.25
N VAL A 58 -93.22 19.06 -53.11
CA VAL A 58 -93.35 19.64 -51.77
C VAL A 58 -91.95 19.85 -51.18
N ARG A 59 -91.67 21.06 -50.69
CA ARG A 59 -90.40 21.39 -50.03
C ARG A 59 -90.65 21.95 -48.64
N ILE A 60 -90.25 21.21 -47.62
CA ILE A 60 -90.30 21.66 -46.22
C ILE A 60 -88.98 22.34 -45.86
N TYR A 61 -89.06 23.55 -45.30
CA TYR A 61 -87.90 24.27 -44.78
C TYR A 61 -88.01 24.38 -43.25
N ASN A 62 -87.20 23.62 -42.51
CA ASN A 62 -87.20 23.53 -41.05
C ASN A 62 -85.95 24.19 -40.41
N GLY A 63 -85.52 25.34 -40.92
CA GLY A 63 -84.35 26.06 -40.40
C GLY A 63 -83.01 25.42 -40.76
N PHE A 64 -81.91 26.00 -40.26
CA PHE A 64 -80.55 25.69 -40.69
C PHE A 64 -79.94 24.40 -40.10
N ASP A 65 -80.52 23.83 -39.04
CA ASP A 65 -79.90 22.72 -38.29
C ASP A 65 -79.81 21.41 -39.09
N THR A 66 -80.70 21.16 -40.06
CA THR A 66 -80.63 19.97 -40.93
C THR A 66 -79.62 20.08 -42.07
N MET A 67 -78.95 21.23 -42.25
CA MET A 67 -77.84 21.39 -43.20
C MET A 67 -76.45 21.10 -42.59
N LEU A 68 -76.37 20.83 -41.29
CA LEU A 68 -75.15 20.45 -40.57
C LEU A 68 -75.01 18.94 -40.40
N GLY A 69 -75.49 18.15 -41.38
CA GLY A 69 -75.17 16.74 -41.50
C GLY A 69 -73.85 16.57 -42.26
N GLU A 70 -73.04 15.58 -41.87
CA GLU A 70 -71.70 15.17 -42.34
C GLU A 70 -71.56 14.92 -43.86
N ASN A 71 -72.03 15.83 -44.70
CA ASN A 71 -71.80 15.80 -46.13
C ASN A 71 -70.66 16.77 -46.45
N GLU A 72 -69.48 16.21 -46.73
CA GLU A 72 -68.30 16.92 -47.27
C GLU A 72 -68.56 17.63 -48.63
N ASN A 73 -69.80 17.68 -49.11
CA ASN A 73 -70.17 18.22 -50.42
C ASN A 73 -71.07 19.48 -50.40
N LEU A 74 -71.26 20.11 -49.24
CA LEU A 74 -71.82 21.46 -49.20
C LEU A 74 -70.82 22.42 -48.54
N ASN A 75 -69.98 23.03 -49.39
CA ASN A 75 -69.27 24.26 -49.08
C ASN A 75 -70.30 25.38 -48.84
N ALA A 76 -70.93 25.36 -47.68
CA ALA A 76 -71.57 26.55 -47.13
C ALA A 76 -70.43 27.56 -46.90
N PHE A 77 -70.49 28.67 -47.63
CA PHE A 77 -69.59 29.81 -47.51
C PHE A 77 -69.53 30.29 -46.05
N ALA A 78 -68.66 29.69 -45.24
CA ALA A 78 -68.14 30.30 -44.04
C ALA A 78 -67.22 31.44 -44.51
N LEU A 79 -67.80 32.61 -44.69
CA LEU A 79 -67.12 33.88 -44.95
C LEU A 79 -66.20 34.22 -43.77
N SER A 80 -65.03 33.59 -43.71
CA SER A 80 -63.89 34.06 -42.94
C SER A 80 -62.62 33.59 -43.65
N VAL A 81 -61.85 34.56 -44.17
CA VAL A 81 -60.57 34.29 -44.84
C VAL A 81 -59.66 33.56 -43.85
N ASN A 82 -59.21 32.36 -44.22
CA ASN A 82 -58.37 31.43 -43.44
C ASN A 82 -59.07 30.51 -42.42
N ALA A 83 -60.41 30.36 -42.41
CA ALA A 83 -61.10 29.44 -41.48
C ALA A 83 -60.53 28.01 -41.50
N ASN A 84 -60.41 27.40 -42.68
CA ASN A 84 -59.88 26.02 -42.82
C ASN A 84 -58.40 25.88 -42.40
N ALA A 85 -57.58 26.93 -42.62
CA ALA A 85 -56.17 26.91 -42.23
C ALA A 85 -56.01 27.07 -40.71
N ASN A 86 -56.84 27.93 -40.11
CA ASN A 86 -56.90 28.12 -38.66
C ASN A 86 -57.44 26.87 -37.95
N GLU A 87 -58.44 26.19 -38.50
CA GLU A 87 -58.96 24.92 -37.96
C GLU A 87 -57.88 23.83 -37.93
N LYS A 88 -57.12 23.65 -39.03
CA LYS A 88 -55.99 22.71 -39.06
C LYS A 88 -54.92 23.06 -38.03
N LEU A 89 -54.58 24.34 -37.90
CA LEU A 89 -53.64 24.83 -36.89
C LEU A 89 -54.13 24.60 -35.46
N ILE A 90 -55.43 24.73 -35.19
CA ILE A 90 -56.03 24.44 -33.89
C ILE A 90 -55.95 22.94 -33.60
N GLU A 91 -56.29 22.09 -34.58
CA GLU A 91 -56.24 20.63 -34.42
C GLU A 91 -54.80 20.12 -34.17
N GLU A 92 -53.81 20.65 -34.89
CA GLU A 92 -52.39 20.35 -34.68
C GLU A 92 -51.92 20.78 -33.29
N LYS A 93 -52.29 21.99 -32.85
CA LYS A 93 -51.97 22.46 -31.49
C LYS A 93 -52.67 21.64 -30.41
N GLN A 94 -53.90 21.21 -30.64
CA GLN A 94 -54.65 20.35 -29.70
C GLN A 94 -53.98 18.97 -29.57
N LYS A 95 -53.56 18.37 -30.70
CA LYS A 95 -52.80 17.11 -30.72
C LYS A 95 -51.48 17.27 -29.97
N SER A 96 -50.73 18.34 -30.23
CA SER A 96 -49.48 18.63 -29.54
C SER A 96 -49.67 18.82 -28.03
N LEU A 97 -50.68 19.59 -27.61
CA LEU A 97 -51.03 19.76 -26.20
C LEU A 97 -51.40 18.44 -25.54
N ASN A 98 -52.18 17.60 -26.21
CA ASN A 98 -52.54 16.28 -25.68
C ASN A 98 -51.31 15.39 -25.51
N THR A 99 -50.38 15.36 -26.46
CA THR A 99 -49.12 14.61 -26.33
C THR A 99 -48.28 15.13 -25.16
N GLN A 100 -48.13 16.45 -25.03
CA GLN A 100 -47.39 17.07 -23.94
C GLN A 100 -48.03 16.80 -22.57
N ASN A 101 -49.35 16.83 -22.48
CA ASN A 101 -50.08 16.51 -21.25
C ASN A 101 -49.93 15.03 -20.85
N ILE A 102 -49.93 14.12 -21.82
CA ILE A 102 -49.65 12.70 -21.59
C ILE A 102 -48.22 12.52 -21.07
N GLU A 103 -47.23 13.16 -21.70
CA GLU A 103 -45.84 13.08 -21.25
C GLU A 103 -45.64 13.68 -19.86
N LEU A 104 -46.25 14.84 -19.59
CA LEU A 104 -46.24 15.47 -18.28
C LEU A 104 -46.86 14.56 -17.21
N SER A 105 -47.99 13.92 -17.51
CA SER A 105 -48.63 12.96 -16.60
C SER A 105 -47.74 11.75 -16.31
N ARG A 106 -47.01 11.24 -17.32
CA ARG A 106 -46.05 10.15 -17.16
C ARG A 106 -44.91 10.55 -16.23
N VAL A 107 -44.29 11.71 -16.47
CA VAL A 107 -43.18 12.21 -15.65
C VAL A 107 -43.62 12.47 -14.21
N LEU A 108 -44.80 13.09 -14.02
CA LEU A 108 -45.36 13.31 -12.69
C LEU A 108 -45.68 12.00 -11.97
N SER A 109 -46.11 10.95 -12.67
CA SER A 109 -46.31 9.62 -12.07
C SER A 109 -45.00 8.97 -11.61
N GLU A 110 -43.87 9.29 -12.26
CA GLU A 110 -42.55 8.77 -11.93
C GLU A 110 -41.88 9.53 -10.77
N ILE A 111 -42.10 10.85 -10.68
CA ILE A 111 -41.45 11.74 -9.70
C ILE A 111 -42.33 11.98 -8.45
N GLY A 112 -43.66 11.97 -8.60
CA GLY A 112 -44.61 12.29 -7.54
C GLY A 112 -44.54 11.34 -6.35
N GLU A 113 -45.00 11.81 -5.20
CA GLU A 113 -45.27 10.94 -4.05
C GLU A 113 -46.49 10.08 -4.39
N SER A 114 -46.33 8.76 -4.38
CA SER A 114 -47.44 7.86 -4.67
C SER A 114 -48.52 8.05 -3.61
N SER A 115 -49.77 8.27 -4.02
CA SER A 115 -50.91 8.16 -3.12
C SER A 115 -50.96 6.77 -2.49
N ALA A 116 -51.47 6.69 -1.25
CA ALA A 116 -51.44 5.51 -0.39
C ALA A 116 -52.00 4.20 -1.01
N ASP A 117 -52.80 4.31 -2.08
CA ASP A 117 -53.48 3.18 -2.74
C ASP A 117 -52.66 2.48 -3.85
N ASP A 118 -51.49 3.02 -4.25
CA ASP A 118 -50.62 2.42 -5.29
C ASP A 118 -49.34 1.84 -4.66
N GLN A 119 -49.49 0.82 -3.81
CA GLN A 119 -48.35 0.18 -3.14
C GLN A 119 -47.43 -0.60 -4.09
N ASP A 120 -47.93 -1.07 -5.23
CA ASP A 120 -47.18 -1.98 -6.13
C ASP A 120 -46.41 -1.30 -7.27
N LYS A 121 -46.69 -0.04 -7.59
CA LYS A 121 -45.92 0.70 -8.62
C LYS A 121 -44.70 1.38 -8.01
N LYS A 122 -43.52 0.80 -8.23
CA LYS A 122 -42.22 1.39 -7.88
C LYS A 122 -41.86 2.52 -8.84
N ASN A 123 -42.32 3.72 -8.56
CA ASN A 123 -41.89 4.93 -9.26
C ASN A 123 -40.42 5.30 -8.93
N LEU A 124 -39.85 6.26 -9.66
CA LEU A 124 -38.44 6.65 -9.49
C LEU A 124 -38.17 7.22 -8.10
N SER A 125 -39.11 7.98 -7.53
CA SER A 125 -38.99 8.57 -6.20
C SER A 125 -38.91 7.51 -5.09
N LYS A 126 -39.76 6.48 -5.11
CA LYS A 126 -39.67 5.32 -4.18
C LYS A 126 -38.35 4.57 -4.34
N ARG A 127 -37.88 4.35 -5.58
CA ARG A 127 -36.59 3.68 -5.83
C ARG A 127 -35.42 4.49 -5.26
N LEU A 128 -35.45 5.81 -5.38
CA LEU A 128 -34.45 6.70 -4.79
C LEU A 128 -34.50 6.66 -3.26
N GLN A 129 -35.69 6.66 -2.66
CA GLN A 129 -35.86 6.51 -1.21
C GLN A 129 -35.33 5.15 -0.71
N GLU A 130 -35.68 4.05 -1.38
CA GLU A 130 -35.16 2.71 -1.07
C GLU A 130 -33.63 2.67 -1.18
N ALA A 131 -33.05 3.27 -2.23
CA ALA A 131 -31.61 3.33 -2.42
C ALA A 131 -30.92 4.14 -1.31
N ASN A 132 -31.45 5.32 -0.98
CA ASN A 132 -30.94 6.15 0.11
C ASN A 132 -31.03 5.43 1.46
N LYS A 133 -32.13 4.70 1.71
CA LYS A 133 -32.27 3.87 2.91
C LYS A 133 -31.19 2.79 2.96
N ARG A 134 -30.94 2.09 1.85
CA ARG A 134 -29.86 1.07 1.77
C ARG A 134 -28.48 1.68 2.01
N VAL A 135 -28.20 2.86 1.45
CA VAL A 135 -26.94 3.57 1.68
C VAL A 135 -26.80 3.94 3.17
N ALA A 136 -27.84 4.49 3.78
CA ALA A 136 -27.84 4.84 5.20
C ALA A 136 -27.66 3.60 6.10
N GLU A 137 -28.33 2.49 5.79
CA GLU A 137 -28.17 1.21 6.50
C GLU A 137 -26.72 0.71 6.41
N LYS A 138 -26.11 0.72 5.23
CA LYS A 138 -24.71 0.30 5.06
C LYS A 138 -23.74 1.25 5.75
N GLN A 139 -23.99 2.56 5.71
CA GLN A 139 -23.17 3.53 6.42
C GLN A 139 -23.24 3.30 7.94
N LYS A 140 -24.43 2.97 8.47
CA LYS A 140 -24.60 2.62 9.88
C LYS A 140 -23.79 1.38 10.24
N VAL A 141 -23.84 0.31 9.44
CA VAL A 141 -23.03 -0.90 9.67
C VAL A 141 -21.53 -0.59 9.74
N ILE A 142 -21.04 0.29 8.86
CA ILE A 142 -19.62 0.70 8.86
C ILE A 142 -19.27 1.51 10.13
N GLU A 143 -20.13 2.46 10.52
CA GLU A 143 -19.93 3.25 11.75
C GLU A 143 -20.01 2.39 13.02
N ASP A 144 -20.92 1.41 13.04
CA ASP A 144 -21.06 0.44 14.11
C ASP A 144 -19.80 -0.44 14.21
N PHE A 145 -19.26 -0.93 13.10
CA PHE A 145 -17.98 -1.67 13.06
C PHE A 145 -16.84 -0.86 13.70
N TYR A 146 -16.64 0.39 13.28
CA TYR A 146 -15.59 1.25 13.85
C TYR A 146 -15.79 1.52 15.33
N THR A 147 -17.04 1.66 15.77
CA THR A 147 -17.38 1.92 17.17
C THR A 147 -17.12 0.69 18.03
N VAL A 148 -17.54 -0.50 17.58
CA VAL A 148 -17.34 -1.77 18.29
C VAL A 148 -15.86 -2.11 18.39
N SER A 149 -15.12 -2.06 17.27
CA SER A 149 -13.68 -2.35 17.28
C SER A 149 -12.90 -1.38 18.16
N ALA A 150 -13.25 -0.09 18.17
CA ALA A 150 -12.61 0.87 19.05
C ALA A 150 -12.92 0.62 20.53
N ALA A 151 -14.15 0.20 20.85
CA ALA A 151 -14.53 -0.18 22.21
C ALA A 151 -13.77 -1.43 22.67
N GLU A 152 -13.58 -2.41 21.79
CA GLU A 152 -12.82 -3.62 22.09
C GLU A 152 -11.37 -3.28 22.48
N ILE A 153 -10.66 -2.52 21.66
CA ILE A 153 -9.28 -2.05 21.92
C ILE A 153 -9.19 -1.22 23.20
N LYS A 154 -10.18 -0.36 23.45
CA LYS A 154 -10.27 0.45 24.67
C LYS A 154 -10.42 -0.39 25.93
N ASN A 155 -11.16 -1.50 25.84
CA ASN A 155 -11.51 -2.34 26.98
C ASN A 155 -10.51 -3.48 27.21
N MET A 156 -9.52 -3.68 26.33
CA MET A 156 -8.37 -4.56 26.60
C MET A 156 -7.51 -3.92 27.69
N SER A 157 -7.66 -4.40 28.93
CA SER A 157 -7.08 -3.81 30.14
C SER A 157 -5.91 -4.59 30.73
N ASP A 158 -5.55 -5.75 30.17
CA ASP A 158 -4.47 -6.61 30.67
C ASP A 158 -3.59 -7.14 29.53
N PRO A 159 -2.58 -6.37 29.08
CA PRO A 159 -2.26 -4.99 29.45
C PRO A 159 -3.23 -3.98 28.84
N GLN A 160 -3.30 -2.77 29.41
CA GLN A 160 -4.02 -1.66 28.80
C GLN A 160 -3.29 -1.19 27.54
N ILE A 161 -3.81 -1.54 26.36
CA ILE A 161 -3.15 -1.25 25.07
C ILE A 161 -3.45 0.15 24.51
N SER A 162 -4.46 0.84 25.04
CA SER A 162 -4.86 2.16 24.56
C SER A 162 -5.33 3.09 25.69
N GLY A 163 -5.26 4.40 25.45
CA GLY A 163 -5.72 5.40 26.43
C GLY A 163 -7.23 5.32 26.69
N THR A 164 -7.67 5.76 27.87
CA THR A 164 -9.09 5.75 28.26
C THR A 164 -10.00 6.62 27.39
N ALA A 165 -9.43 7.56 26.64
CA ALA A 165 -10.12 8.42 25.67
C ALA A 165 -10.20 7.83 24.23
N TYR A 166 -9.70 6.61 24.02
CA TYR A 166 -9.72 5.96 22.70
C TYR A 166 -11.14 5.83 22.15
N ASN A 167 -11.33 6.11 20.87
CA ASN A 167 -12.65 6.17 20.22
C ASN A 167 -12.58 5.80 18.73
N LYS A 168 -13.75 5.78 18.07
CA LYS A 168 -13.88 5.35 16.66
C LYS A 168 -13.01 6.12 15.66
N ASN A 169 -12.75 7.41 15.90
CA ASN A 169 -11.94 8.21 14.98
C ASN A 169 -10.46 7.82 15.06
N ASN A 170 -9.98 7.44 16.24
CA ASN A 170 -8.63 6.92 16.44
C ASN A 170 -8.46 5.63 15.63
N PHE A 171 -9.36 4.66 15.84
CA PHE A 171 -9.35 3.40 15.11
C PHE A 171 -9.42 3.60 13.59
N LYS A 172 -10.28 4.52 13.11
CA LYS A 172 -10.41 4.83 11.68
C LYS A 172 -9.11 5.39 11.07
N ASN A 173 -8.30 6.09 11.84
CA ASN A 173 -7.00 6.59 11.39
C ASN A 173 -5.94 5.47 11.44
N GLU A 174 -5.93 4.67 12.50
CA GLU A 174 -4.98 3.58 12.69
C GLU A 174 -5.17 2.44 11.68
N ILE A 175 -6.40 2.02 11.41
CA ILE A 175 -6.68 0.93 10.47
C ILE A 175 -6.19 1.24 9.04
N ARG A 176 -6.04 2.51 8.68
CA ARG A 176 -5.51 2.93 7.36
C ARG A 176 -4.03 2.64 7.21
N VAL A 177 -3.28 2.65 8.30
CA VAL A 177 -1.83 2.39 8.34
C VAL A 177 -1.50 1.05 8.98
N ALA A 178 -2.50 0.34 9.50
CA ALA A 178 -2.35 -0.96 10.13
C ALA A 178 -1.88 -1.99 9.10
N ALA A 179 -0.76 -2.64 9.42
CA ALA A 179 -0.26 -3.78 8.69
C ALA A 179 -0.41 -5.04 9.55
N LYS A 180 -0.73 -6.16 8.91
CA LYS A 180 -0.74 -7.46 9.59
C LYS A 180 0.72 -7.83 9.90
N LEU A 181 1.03 -7.98 11.18
CA LEU A 181 2.31 -8.50 11.63
C LEU A 181 2.50 -9.94 11.12
N GLN A 182 3.69 -10.24 10.63
CA GLN A 182 4.05 -11.63 10.30
C GLN A 182 4.36 -12.40 11.58
N ASP A 183 4.32 -13.74 11.51
CA ASP A 183 4.58 -14.59 12.68
C ASP A 183 6.00 -14.39 13.24
N ASP A 184 6.96 -14.06 12.36
CA ASP A 184 8.34 -13.72 12.74
C ASP A 184 8.39 -12.41 13.53
N ASP A 185 7.67 -11.36 13.10
CA ASP A 185 7.58 -10.08 13.80
C ASP A 185 6.95 -10.25 15.19
N ILE A 186 5.90 -11.07 15.28
CA ILE A 186 5.21 -11.36 16.55
C ILE A 186 6.17 -12.07 17.51
N SER A 187 6.97 -13.02 17.00
CA SER A 187 7.93 -13.76 17.80
C SER A 187 9.03 -12.83 18.34
N LEU A 188 9.55 -11.94 17.48
CA LEU A 188 10.54 -10.93 17.85
C LEU A 188 10.01 -9.97 18.92
N LEU A 189 8.82 -9.40 18.72
CA LEU A 189 8.19 -8.48 19.66
C LEU A 189 7.91 -9.14 21.02
N LYS A 190 7.48 -10.42 21.01
CA LYS A 190 7.30 -11.20 22.25
C LYS A 190 8.61 -11.42 22.99
N GLU A 191 9.71 -11.65 22.29
CA GLU A 191 11.03 -11.77 22.92
C GLU A 191 11.46 -10.43 23.50
N THR A 192 11.28 -9.34 22.76
CA THR A 192 11.63 -7.98 23.19
C THR A 192 10.86 -7.55 24.44
N VAL A 193 9.55 -7.82 24.53
CA VAL A 193 8.74 -7.51 25.72
C VAL A 193 9.18 -8.31 26.96
N LYS A 194 9.68 -9.53 26.77
CA LYS A 194 10.18 -10.39 27.87
C LYS A 194 11.60 -10.06 28.30
N THR A 195 12.26 -9.15 27.59
CA THR A 195 13.66 -8.85 27.82
C THR A 195 13.80 -7.79 28.91
N ASP A 196 14.60 -8.08 29.93
CA ASP A 196 14.98 -7.09 30.94
C ASP A 196 15.75 -5.93 30.29
N GLU A 197 15.86 -4.79 30.99
CA GLU A 197 16.65 -3.66 30.52
C GLU A 197 18.09 -4.10 30.21
N LYS A 198 18.51 -3.89 28.96
CA LYS A 198 19.85 -4.25 28.49
C LYS A 198 20.68 -3.01 28.30
N VAL A 199 21.86 -3.01 28.90
CA VAL A 199 22.90 -2.01 28.67
C VAL A 199 24.02 -2.68 27.89
N ALA A 200 24.13 -2.34 26.61
CA ALA A 200 25.20 -2.85 25.77
C ALA A 200 26.56 -2.34 26.30
N LYS A 201 27.49 -3.26 26.53
CA LYS A 201 28.84 -2.91 26.96
C LYS A 201 29.58 -2.25 25.79
N ARG A 202 30.20 -1.10 26.07
CA ARG A 202 31.05 -0.44 25.08
C ARG A 202 32.36 -1.21 24.96
N ILE A 203 32.65 -1.69 23.75
CA ILE A 203 33.96 -2.22 23.42
C ILE A 203 34.91 -1.02 23.29
N THR A 204 35.95 -0.98 24.11
CA THR A 204 36.97 0.06 24.06
C THR A 204 38.26 -0.53 23.51
N TRP A 205 38.91 0.20 22.60
CA TRP A 205 40.19 -0.20 22.02
C TRP A 205 41.10 1.01 21.96
N GLN A 206 42.38 0.81 22.26
CA GLN A 206 43.38 1.87 22.17
C GLN A 206 43.93 1.97 20.75
N GLU A 207 44.40 3.16 20.35
CA GLU A 207 45.02 3.34 19.05
C GLU A 207 46.26 2.44 18.92
N LEU A 208 46.26 1.56 17.92
CA LEU A 208 47.29 0.55 17.73
C LEU A 208 48.35 1.03 16.74
N ASN A 209 49.58 1.25 17.22
CA ASN A 209 50.71 1.64 16.38
C ASN A 209 51.45 0.43 15.77
N LEU A 210 50.82 -0.24 14.79
CA LEU A 210 51.43 -1.37 14.07
C LEU A 210 52.75 -1.00 13.38
N ALA A 211 52.89 0.24 12.89
CA ALA A 211 54.13 0.72 12.28
C ALA A 211 55.28 0.73 13.29
N GLY A 212 55.00 1.15 14.54
CA GLY A 212 55.97 1.13 15.63
C GLY A 212 56.47 -0.27 15.95
N TYR A 213 55.58 -1.27 15.95
CA TYR A 213 55.97 -2.68 16.13
C TYR A 213 56.86 -3.16 14.98
N LEU A 214 56.47 -2.90 13.73
CA LEU A 214 57.25 -3.30 12.56
C LEU A 214 58.65 -2.66 12.54
N ASN A 215 58.72 -1.35 12.79
CA ASN A 215 59.99 -0.63 12.82
C ASN A 215 60.89 -1.14 13.95
N SER A 216 60.33 -1.34 15.15
CA SER A 216 61.09 -1.88 16.29
C SER A 216 61.61 -3.29 16.00
N THR A 217 60.83 -4.14 15.34
CA THR A 217 61.27 -5.47 14.93
C THR A 217 62.37 -5.38 13.87
N ASN A 218 62.20 -4.57 12.83
CA ASN A 218 63.23 -4.39 11.80
C ASN A 218 64.54 -3.83 12.38
N ASP A 219 64.49 -2.87 13.30
CA ASP A 219 65.68 -2.35 14.02
C ASP A 219 66.43 -3.46 14.79
N ILE A 220 65.72 -4.46 15.31
CA ILE A 220 66.34 -5.63 15.95
C ILE A 220 66.93 -6.56 14.89
N LEU A 221 66.22 -6.80 13.79
CA LEU A 221 66.67 -7.67 12.69
C LEU A 221 67.93 -7.12 11.99
N GLU A 222 68.04 -5.80 11.83
CA GLU A 222 69.20 -5.12 11.25
C GLU A 222 70.41 -5.07 12.18
N SER A 223 70.20 -5.22 13.48
CA SER A 223 71.30 -5.17 14.44
C SER A 223 72.16 -6.44 14.38
N LYS A 224 73.48 -6.25 14.38
CA LYS A 224 74.48 -7.31 14.44
C LYS A 224 75.46 -7.03 15.58
N VAL A 225 75.95 -8.09 16.20
CA VAL A 225 77.03 -8.01 17.18
C VAL A 225 78.36 -8.27 16.48
N GLU A 226 79.35 -7.40 16.71
CA GLU A 226 80.72 -7.61 16.23
C GLU A 226 81.45 -8.57 17.20
N GLU A 227 82.19 -9.53 16.66
CA GLU A 227 82.91 -10.53 17.48
C GLU A 227 84.04 -9.87 18.29
N LYS A 228 83.93 -9.84 19.63
CA LYS A 228 85.03 -9.36 20.50
C LYS A 228 86.21 -10.32 20.54
N THR A 229 85.94 -11.63 20.48
CA THR A 229 86.93 -12.71 20.53
C THR A 229 86.74 -13.58 19.31
N ARG A 230 87.67 -13.54 18.35
CA ARG A 230 87.51 -14.31 17.11
C ARG A 230 87.88 -15.79 17.32
N ILE A 231 86.89 -16.67 17.30
CA ILE A 231 87.11 -18.12 17.32
C ILE A 231 87.36 -18.62 15.90
N LEU A 232 88.63 -18.79 15.52
CA LEU A 232 89.04 -19.15 14.15
C LEU A 232 88.39 -20.44 13.63
N ARG A 233 88.16 -21.43 14.50
CA ARG A 233 87.57 -22.72 14.13
C ARG A 233 86.12 -22.63 13.63
N PHE A 234 85.42 -21.52 13.90
CA PHE A 234 84.08 -21.31 13.36
C PHE A 234 84.10 -20.98 11.86
N ASN A 235 85.18 -20.41 11.32
CA ASN A 235 85.28 -20.03 9.90
C ASN A 235 84.07 -19.23 9.39
N ASN A 236 83.44 -18.42 10.25
CA ASN A 236 82.20 -17.68 9.98
C ASN A 236 81.03 -18.58 9.49
N ASP A 237 81.02 -19.84 9.92
CA ASP A 237 79.99 -20.82 9.61
C ASP A 237 78.95 -20.86 10.74
N GLN A 238 77.72 -20.48 10.41
CA GLN A 238 76.64 -20.35 11.39
C GLN A 238 76.23 -21.69 12.00
N ASP A 239 76.28 -22.80 11.24
CA ASP A 239 75.96 -24.13 11.77
C ASP A 239 76.98 -24.55 12.83
N LYS A 240 78.25 -24.17 12.63
CA LYS A 240 79.31 -24.43 13.62
C LYS A 240 79.13 -23.59 14.88
N ILE A 241 78.72 -22.32 14.74
CA ILE A 241 78.43 -21.44 15.88
C ILE A 241 77.22 -21.97 16.67
N ASN A 242 76.14 -22.33 15.99
CA ASN A 242 74.93 -22.88 16.59
C ASN A 242 75.21 -24.23 17.29
N PHE A 243 76.03 -25.08 16.67
CA PHE A 243 76.50 -26.33 17.27
C PHE A 243 77.29 -26.06 18.56
N ALA A 244 78.21 -25.09 18.54
CA ALA A 244 79.01 -24.74 19.70
C ALA A 244 78.19 -24.09 20.82
N GLU A 245 77.24 -23.20 20.50
CA GLU A 245 76.34 -22.59 21.48
C GLU A 245 75.43 -23.65 22.13
N SER A 246 74.88 -24.55 21.31
CA SER A 246 74.03 -25.65 21.78
C SER A 246 74.84 -26.63 22.63
N GLY A 247 76.05 -26.98 22.18
CA GLY A 247 77.00 -27.81 22.91
C GLY A 247 77.34 -27.22 24.27
N LEU A 248 77.63 -25.91 24.31
CA LEU A 248 77.89 -25.19 25.56
C LEU A 248 76.70 -25.32 26.51
N LYS A 249 75.46 -25.13 26.05
CA LYS A 249 74.27 -25.19 26.93
C LYS A 249 73.97 -26.57 27.53
N ILE A 250 74.35 -27.66 26.86
CA ILE A 250 73.95 -29.03 27.24
C ILE A 250 75.04 -29.79 28.00
N HIS A 251 76.28 -29.33 27.93
CA HIS A 251 77.40 -29.93 28.65
C HIS A 251 77.40 -29.53 30.13
N GLU A 252 78.00 -30.34 31.00
CA GLU A 252 78.05 -30.09 32.45
C GLU A 252 79.23 -29.18 32.87
N HIS A 253 80.05 -28.74 31.91
CA HIS A 253 81.22 -27.86 32.07
C HIS A 253 82.27 -28.45 33.01
N ARG A 254 82.44 -29.79 32.98
CA ARG A 254 83.44 -30.49 33.79
C ARG A 254 84.72 -30.72 32.99
N GLU A 255 85.86 -30.54 33.63
CA GLU A 255 87.16 -30.81 32.99
C GLU A 255 87.27 -32.29 32.59
N GLY A 256 87.55 -32.54 31.31
CA GLY A 256 87.65 -33.89 30.76
C GLY A 256 86.30 -34.54 30.41
N GLU A 257 85.20 -33.78 30.43
CA GLU A 257 83.91 -34.22 29.92
C GLU A 257 84.02 -34.65 28.45
N LEU A 258 83.52 -35.85 28.11
CA LEU A 258 83.61 -36.38 26.76
C LEU A 258 82.48 -35.80 25.89
N CYS A 259 82.83 -35.23 24.75
CA CYS A 259 81.86 -34.78 23.76
C CYS A 259 81.08 -35.97 23.20
N VAL A 260 79.75 -35.96 23.31
CA VAL A 260 78.88 -37.05 22.81
C VAL A 260 78.99 -37.23 21.29
N PHE A 261 79.35 -36.18 20.55
CA PHE A 261 79.49 -36.23 19.09
C PHE A 261 80.80 -36.88 18.63
N CYS A 262 81.95 -36.45 19.16
CA CYS A 262 83.27 -36.89 18.67
C CYS A 262 84.03 -37.80 19.64
N GLY A 263 83.55 -37.99 20.87
CA GLY A 263 84.17 -38.85 21.89
C GLY A 263 85.43 -38.29 22.54
N ASN A 264 85.86 -37.07 22.17
CA ASN A 264 87.06 -36.44 22.74
C ASN A 264 86.73 -35.68 24.03
N PRO A 265 87.68 -35.60 24.99
CA PRO A 265 87.52 -34.75 26.17
C PRO A 265 87.53 -33.27 25.79
N ILE A 266 86.62 -32.49 26.38
CA ILE A 266 86.53 -31.04 26.25
C ILE A 266 87.39 -30.39 27.35
N SER A 267 88.26 -29.48 26.96
CA SER A 267 89.16 -28.79 27.90
C SER A 267 88.44 -27.62 28.60
N LYS A 268 88.90 -27.26 29.79
CA LYS A 268 88.38 -26.11 30.55
C LYS A 268 88.55 -24.80 29.78
N GLU A 269 89.68 -24.64 29.08
CA GLU A 269 89.96 -23.47 28.24
C GLU A 269 88.98 -23.33 27.07
N THR A 270 88.49 -24.45 26.54
CA THR A 270 87.48 -24.45 25.46
C THR A 270 86.14 -23.93 25.98
N PHE A 271 85.74 -24.33 27.18
CA PHE A 271 84.53 -23.79 27.82
C PHE A 271 84.69 -22.29 28.11
N GLU A 272 85.82 -21.87 28.69
CA GLU A 272 86.09 -20.46 28.99
C GLU A 272 86.10 -19.58 27.72
N GLU A 273 86.67 -20.06 26.61
CA GLU A 273 86.68 -19.34 25.33
C GLU A 273 85.27 -19.20 24.74
N LEU A 274 84.45 -20.26 24.79
CA LEU A 274 83.07 -20.23 24.31
C LEU A 274 82.17 -19.37 25.20
N GLU A 275 82.34 -19.43 26.53
CA GLU A 275 81.63 -18.56 27.47
C GLU A 275 81.99 -17.08 27.22
N ALA A 276 83.27 -16.75 27.06
CA ALA A 276 83.70 -15.39 26.74
C ALA A 276 83.14 -14.90 25.39
N TYR A 277 82.96 -15.81 24.42
CA TYR A 277 82.37 -15.50 23.13
C TYR A 277 80.86 -15.22 23.19
N PHE A 278 80.10 -16.08 23.88
CA PHE A 278 78.64 -16.00 23.93
C PHE A 278 78.09 -15.08 25.03
N SER A 279 78.89 -14.75 26.04
CA SER A 279 78.54 -13.86 27.16
C SER A 279 79.12 -12.46 27.02
N ALA A 280 79.54 -12.07 25.81
CA ALA A 280 79.92 -10.68 25.56
C ALA A 280 78.70 -9.76 25.78
N ASP A 281 78.89 -8.63 26.47
CA ASP A 281 77.80 -7.70 26.83
C ASP A 281 76.86 -7.35 25.66
N GLU A 282 77.39 -7.25 24.44
CA GLU A 282 76.64 -6.93 23.23
C GLU A 282 75.72 -8.09 22.76
N VAL A 283 76.17 -9.34 22.95
CA VAL A 283 75.38 -10.55 22.68
C VAL A 283 74.21 -10.64 23.65
N GLU A 284 74.47 -10.41 24.94
CA GLU A 284 73.41 -10.40 25.97
C GLU A 284 72.40 -9.28 25.72
N GLN A 285 72.86 -8.06 25.43
CA GLN A 285 71.99 -6.94 25.11
C GLN A 285 71.08 -7.21 23.91
N LEU A 286 71.59 -7.85 22.85
CA LEU A 286 70.77 -8.19 21.69
C LEU A 286 69.77 -9.31 22.02
N LYS A 287 70.16 -10.34 22.78
CA LYS A 287 69.25 -11.39 23.27
C LYS A 287 68.11 -10.80 24.11
N GLU A 288 68.42 -9.89 25.03
CA GLU A 288 67.42 -9.20 25.85
C GLU A 288 66.46 -8.35 24.99
N ARG A 289 66.97 -7.65 23.98
CA ARG A 289 66.15 -6.87 23.04
C ARG A 289 65.18 -7.77 22.26
N ILE A 290 65.63 -8.94 21.80
CA ILE A 290 64.79 -9.92 21.10
C ILE A 290 63.66 -10.40 22.01
N GLU A 291 63.98 -10.82 23.24
CA GLU A 291 62.99 -11.33 24.19
C GLU A 291 62.01 -10.24 24.64
N LEU A 292 62.47 -9.00 24.85
CA LEU A 292 61.59 -7.87 25.13
C LEU A 292 60.66 -7.57 23.94
N GLY A 293 61.17 -7.68 22.71
CA GLY A 293 60.40 -7.54 21.48
C GLY A 293 59.28 -8.57 21.39
N LYS A 294 59.61 -9.86 21.58
CA LYS A 294 58.63 -10.95 21.63
C LYS A 294 57.58 -10.72 22.70
N LYS A 295 58.00 -10.39 23.93
CA LYS A 295 57.07 -10.11 25.04
C LYS A 295 56.06 -8.99 24.71
N LYS A 296 56.51 -7.91 24.05
CA LYS A 296 55.61 -6.83 23.62
C LYS A 296 54.61 -7.30 22.56
N ILE A 297 55.03 -8.18 21.65
CA ILE A 297 54.16 -8.76 20.62
C ILE A 297 53.14 -9.71 21.28
N SER A 298 53.57 -10.60 22.18
CA SER A 298 52.67 -11.52 22.88
C SER A 298 51.63 -10.77 23.73
N ASN A 299 52.00 -9.67 24.38
CA ASN A 299 51.05 -8.83 25.11
C ASN A 299 49.98 -8.25 24.17
N LEU A 300 50.37 -7.78 22.98
CA LEU A 300 49.42 -7.28 21.98
C LEU A 300 48.45 -8.39 21.53
N VAL A 301 48.95 -9.60 21.29
CA VAL A 301 48.11 -10.75 20.95
C VAL A 301 47.11 -11.05 22.07
N ALA A 302 47.54 -11.03 23.33
CA ALA A 302 46.65 -11.21 24.48
C ALA A 302 45.57 -10.13 24.57
N ASP A 303 45.94 -8.86 24.38
CA ASP A 303 45.01 -7.73 24.39
C ASP A 303 43.95 -7.86 23.28
N VAL A 304 44.36 -8.27 22.07
CA VAL A 304 43.44 -8.54 20.95
C VAL A 304 42.51 -9.70 21.29
N HIS A 305 43.00 -10.80 21.85
CA HIS A 305 42.18 -11.94 22.24
C HIS A 305 41.12 -11.57 23.28
N ASN A 306 41.48 -10.73 24.26
CA ASN A 306 40.60 -10.28 25.34
C ASN A 306 39.41 -9.42 24.87
N ILE A 307 39.45 -8.87 23.64
CA ILE A 307 38.28 -8.23 23.05
C ILE A 307 37.20 -9.31 22.87
N SER A 308 36.10 -9.21 23.60
CA SER A 308 34.95 -10.11 23.48
C SER A 308 33.66 -9.31 23.31
N ASN A 309 32.66 -9.97 22.74
CA ASN A 309 31.31 -9.44 22.63
C ASN A 309 30.32 -10.57 22.91
N GLU A 310 29.26 -10.25 23.64
CA GLU A 310 28.14 -11.16 23.88
C GLU A 310 26.93 -10.65 23.11
N SER A 311 26.51 -11.35 22.06
CA SER A 311 25.33 -10.96 21.27
C SER A 311 24.04 -10.96 22.12
N SER A 312 24.03 -11.70 23.22
CA SER A 312 22.98 -11.69 24.23
C SER A 312 22.87 -10.37 24.98
N ASP A 313 23.89 -9.50 24.98
CA ASP A 313 23.82 -8.17 25.60
C ASP A 313 22.94 -7.19 24.79
N PHE A 314 22.51 -7.59 23.58
CA PHE A 314 21.65 -6.79 22.71
C PHE A 314 20.19 -7.24 22.74
N TYR A 315 19.29 -6.29 22.53
CA TYR A 315 17.88 -6.58 22.27
C TYR A 315 17.72 -7.45 21.02
N PRO A 316 16.69 -8.32 20.95
CA PRO A 316 16.47 -9.24 19.83
C PRO A 316 16.62 -8.58 18.45
N ASP A 317 16.01 -7.42 18.25
CA ASP A 317 16.04 -6.64 17.00
C ASP A 317 17.46 -6.25 16.55
N PHE A 318 18.40 -6.13 17.49
CA PHE A 318 19.77 -5.72 17.21
C PHE A 318 20.76 -6.88 17.16
N ARG A 319 20.36 -8.11 17.55
CA ARG A 319 21.29 -9.25 17.62
C ARG A 319 21.92 -9.57 16.28
N THR A 320 21.13 -9.62 15.21
CA THR A 320 21.64 -9.90 13.85
C THR A 320 22.66 -8.85 13.41
N LYS A 321 22.38 -7.57 13.69
CA LYS A 321 23.29 -6.49 13.37
C LYS A 321 24.57 -6.58 14.21
N ALA A 322 24.45 -6.86 15.51
CA ALA A 322 25.58 -7.04 16.40
C ALA A 322 26.49 -8.20 15.97
N VAL A 323 25.92 -9.34 15.55
CA VAL A 323 26.67 -10.47 14.98
C VAL A 323 27.41 -10.04 13.73
N SER A 324 26.74 -9.37 12.78
CA SER A 324 27.39 -8.93 11.54
C SER A 324 28.55 -7.95 11.74
N LEU A 325 28.47 -7.09 12.78
CA LEU A 325 29.54 -6.17 13.16
C LEU A 325 30.67 -6.93 13.85
N TRP A 326 30.33 -7.90 14.70
CA TRP A 326 31.31 -8.75 15.37
C TRP A 326 32.11 -9.61 14.39
N ASP A 327 31.49 -10.10 13.32
CA ASP A 327 32.20 -10.83 12.26
C ASP A 327 33.27 -9.95 11.61
N GLN A 328 32.96 -8.68 11.35
CA GLN A 328 33.94 -7.72 10.81
C GLN A 328 35.08 -7.47 11.78
N VAL A 329 34.79 -7.28 13.07
CA VAL A 329 35.81 -7.15 14.12
C VAL A 329 36.67 -8.42 14.21
N SER A 330 36.06 -9.60 14.12
CA SER A 330 36.75 -10.89 14.21
C SER A 330 37.74 -11.09 13.07
N VAL A 331 37.39 -10.69 11.84
CA VAL A 331 38.33 -10.69 10.71
C VAL A 331 39.54 -9.81 11.01
N GLN A 332 39.31 -8.60 11.51
CA GLN A 332 40.39 -7.66 11.84
C GLN A 332 41.30 -8.17 12.96
N LYS A 333 40.72 -8.81 13.99
CA LYS A 333 41.49 -9.48 15.05
C LYS A 333 42.45 -10.52 14.47
N GLN A 334 41.96 -11.36 13.56
CA GLN A 334 42.77 -12.39 12.92
C GLN A 334 43.90 -11.80 12.08
N GLU A 335 43.65 -10.71 11.36
CA GLU A 335 44.70 -10.03 10.61
C GLU A 335 45.81 -9.45 11.51
N VAL A 336 45.45 -8.89 12.68
CA VAL A 336 46.43 -8.37 13.65
C VAL A 336 47.23 -9.51 14.30
N ILE A 337 46.57 -10.62 14.64
CA ILE A 337 47.24 -11.82 15.16
C ILE A 337 48.23 -12.36 14.14
N HIS A 338 47.82 -12.49 12.88
CA HIS A 338 48.70 -12.94 11.81
C HIS A 338 49.91 -12.00 11.60
N PHE A 339 49.71 -10.69 11.69
CA PHE A 339 50.81 -9.72 11.70
C PHE A 339 51.79 -9.99 12.85
N CYS A 340 51.29 -10.22 14.06
CA CYS A 340 52.11 -10.51 15.23
C CYS A 340 52.90 -11.82 15.08
N GLU A 341 52.28 -12.88 14.56
CA GLU A 341 52.94 -14.16 14.28
C GLU A 341 54.13 -13.99 13.33
N VAL A 342 53.98 -13.18 12.27
CA VAL A 342 55.07 -12.92 11.33
C VAL A 342 56.24 -12.20 12.03
N LEU A 343 55.96 -11.22 12.90
CA LEU A 343 57.01 -10.53 13.65
C LEU A 343 57.71 -11.46 14.64
N GLU A 344 56.95 -12.27 15.38
CA GLU A 344 57.46 -13.18 16.41
C GLU A 344 58.32 -14.30 15.82
N ASN A 345 57.88 -14.90 14.70
CA ASN A 345 58.66 -15.88 13.96
C ASN A 345 59.98 -15.28 13.47
N SER A 346 59.95 -14.06 12.92
CA SER A 346 61.15 -13.39 12.41
C SER A 346 62.15 -13.05 13.53
N LEU A 347 61.67 -12.69 14.72
CA LEU A 347 62.51 -12.49 15.90
C LEU A 347 63.07 -13.82 16.45
N SER A 348 62.33 -14.91 16.31
CA SER A 348 62.77 -16.25 16.73
C SER A 348 63.86 -16.78 15.80
N ASP A 349 63.79 -16.45 14.52
CA ASP A 349 64.78 -16.79 13.49
C ASP A 349 65.98 -15.81 13.46
N LYS A 350 66.08 -14.88 14.42
CA LYS A 350 67.14 -13.87 14.44
C LYS A 350 68.48 -14.47 14.83
N GLU A 351 69.46 -14.37 13.93
CA GLU A 351 70.85 -14.76 14.16
C GLU A 351 71.65 -13.55 14.66
N ILE A 352 72.24 -13.64 15.85
CA ILE A 352 72.82 -12.48 16.58
C ILE A 352 74.02 -11.86 15.85
N PHE A 353 74.79 -12.67 15.13
CA PHE A 353 76.00 -12.24 14.42
C PHE A 353 75.75 -11.81 12.96
N LEU A 354 74.52 -11.93 12.46
CA LEU A 354 74.16 -11.64 11.07
C LEU A 354 73.05 -10.60 10.97
N ILE A 355 73.00 -9.91 9.84
CA ILE A 355 71.88 -9.02 9.53
C ILE A 355 70.78 -9.87 8.89
N ASN A 356 69.61 -9.89 9.50
CA ASN A 356 68.46 -10.59 8.94
C ASN A 356 67.75 -9.66 7.94
N LYS A 357 67.09 -10.25 6.93
CA LYS A 357 66.35 -9.49 5.94
C LYS A 357 65.18 -8.77 6.61
N ASN A 358 65.07 -7.47 6.35
CA ASN A 358 63.93 -6.67 6.80
C ASN A 358 62.60 -7.23 6.32
N LEU A 359 61.62 -7.11 7.20
CA LEU A 359 60.24 -7.38 6.89
C LEU A 359 59.67 -6.21 6.09
N SER A 360 59.42 -6.46 4.81
CA SER A 360 58.63 -5.59 3.95
C SER A 360 57.20 -6.11 3.90
N LEU A 361 56.40 -5.74 4.89
CA LEU A 361 55.00 -6.14 5.00
C LEU A 361 54.07 -5.25 4.16
N SER A 362 54.36 -5.13 2.86
CA SER A 362 53.55 -4.36 1.90
C SER A 362 52.08 -4.84 1.86
N ARG A 363 51.85 -6.13 2.09
CA ARG A 363 50.51 -6.74 2.21
C ARG A 363 49.71 -6.21 3.42
N PHE A 364 50.38 -5.70 4.45
CA PHE A 364 49.78 -5.13 5.66
C PHE A 364 49.70 -3.59 5.64
N GLN A 365 50.08 -2.93 4.52
CA GLN A 365 49.99 -1.48 4.40
C GLN A 365 48.55 -0.94 4.56
N LYS A 366 47.53 -1.75 4.27
CA LYS A 366 46.13 -1.41 4.55
C LYS A 366 45.80 -1.42 6.06
N MET A 367 46.52 -2.19 6.86
CA MET A 367 46.36 -2.24 8.33
C MET A 367 47.10 -1.09 9.03
N LEU A 368 48.19 -0.59 8.45
CA LEU A 368 48.88 0.60 8.97
C LEU A 368 48.02 1.87 8.94
N THR A 369 46.87 1.82 8.25
CA THR A 369 45.86 2.88 8.19
C THR A 369 44.61 2.60 9.03
N PHE A 370 44.70 1.80 10.10
CA PHE A 370 43.61 1.57 11.07
C PHE A 370 43.21 2.87 11.78
N ARG A 371 42.47 3.73 11.09
CA ARG A 371 41.80 4.89 11.65
C ARG A 371 40.37 4.51 12.01
N ASN A 372 40.14 4.39 13.30
CA ASN A 372 38.86 4.58 13.99
C ASN A 372 37.65 3.83 13.40
N ILE A 373 37.44 2.61 13.89
CA ILE A 373 36.06 2.10 13.99
C ILE A 373 35.53 2.58 15.33
N THR A 374 34.81 3.70 15.30
CA THR A 374 33.95 4.07 16.42
C THR A 374 32.68 3.24 16.24
N VAL A 375 32.53 2.16 17.01
CA VAL A 375 31.25 1.45 17.16
C VAL A 375 30.43 2.13 18.24
#